data_AF-A0A6I7PH00-F1
#
_entry.id   AF-A0A6I7PH00-F1
#
_cell.length_a   1.000
_cell.length_b   1.000
_cell.length_c   1.000
_cell.angle_alpha   90.00
_cell.angle_beta   90.00
_cell.angle_gamma   90.00
#
_symmetry.space_group_name_H-M   'P 1'
#
loop_
_entity.id
_entity.type
_entity.pdbx_description
1 polymer ?
#
loop_
_entity_poly.entity_id
_entity_poly.type
_entity_poly.pdbx_seq_one_letter_code
_entity_poly.pdbx_strand_id
1 'polypeptide(L)'
;MTTSPLAGAILISWRRNGAYALRLVGDLTHAQMTAQPVPGVTMNHPAWVLSHLNVYAPIARALCEAAPFDDPADHPFGVKSTVVNDPGAYPDRRALIEEYRVLHDAAQAALERTDEAALAATNPLARWREMHPTVGDMLVTLMVKHESTHLGQLSAWRRAMGLPPVQV
;
A
#
# COMPACT_ATOMS: atom_id res chain seq x y z
N MET A 1 -26.89 -8.39 2.62
CA MET A 1 -26.47 -7.39 1.61
C MET A 1 -25.54 -8.09 0.64
N THR A 2 -25.82 -8.03 -0.65
CA THR A 2 -24.92 -8.55 -1.68
C THR A 2 -23.77 -7.58 -1.85
N THR A 3 -22.54 -8.01 -1.57
CA THR A 3 -21.33 -7.22 -1.80
C THR A 3 -21.26 -6.80 -3.27
N SER A 4 -20.94 -5.53 -3.54
CA SER A 4 -20.78 -5.02 -4.92
C SER A 4 -19.81 -5.90 -5.72
N PRO A 5 -20.10 -6.23 -6.99
CA PRO A 5 -19.17 -7.00 -7.84
C PRO A 5 -17.78 -6.34 -7.94
N LEU A 6 -17.73 -5.00 -8.01
CA LEU A 6 -16.47 -4.26 -8.05
C LEU A 6 -15.70 -4.38 -6.73
N ALA A 7 -16.38 -4.20 -5.58
CA ALA A 7 -15.75 -4.41 -4.27
C ALA A 7 -15.22 -5.84 -4.13
N GLY A 8 -15.99 -6.84 -4.58
CA GLY A 8 -15.57 -8.23 -4.62
C GLY A 8 -14.29 -8.46 -5.45
N ALA A 9 -14.20 -7.85 -6.63
CA ALA A 9 -13.01 -7.93 -7.49
C ALA A 9 -11.77 -7.28 -6.86
N ILE A 10 -11.94 -6.12 -6.22
CA ILE A 10 -10.86 -5.43 -5.50
C ILE A 10 -10.39 -6.28 -4.31
N LEU A 11 -11.31 -6.85 -3.53
CA LEU A 11 -11.00 -7.70 -2.36
C LEU A 11 -10.13 -8.90 -2.70
N ILE A 12 -10.37 -9.55 -3.85
CA ILE A 12 -9.55 -10.68 -4.31
C ILE A 12 -8.08 -10.25 -4.46
N SER A 13 -7.84 -9.11 -5.08
CA SER A 13 -6.49 -8.59 -5.30
C SER A 13 -5.86 -8.08 -4.01
N TRP A 14 -6.60 -7.31 -3.21
CA TRP A 14 -6.13 -6.78 -1.93
C TRP A 14 -5.65 -7.89 -0.98
N ARG A 15 -6.47 -8.93 -0.77
CA ARG A 15 -6.10 -10.09 0.08
C ARG A 15 -4.81 -10.76 -0.37
N ARG A 16 -4.66 -10.98 -1.68
CA ARG A 16 -3.47 -11.63 -2.26
C ARG A 16 -2.25 -10.73 -2.14
N ASN A 17 -2.41 -9.43 -2.38
CA ASN A 17 -1.37 -8.43 -2.21
C ASN A 17 -0.90 -8.36 -0.76
N GLY A 18 -1.80 -8.28 0.22
CA GLY A 18 -1.47 -8.34 1.65
C GLY A 18 -0.63 -9.56 2.02
N ALA A 19 -1.07 -10.75 1.61
CA ALA A 19 -0.32 -11.98 1.87
C ALA A 19 1.04 -12.02 1.13
N TYR A 20 1.12 -11.44 -0.07
CA TYR A 20 2.36 -11.34 -0.82
C TYR A 20 3.35 -10.37 -0.17
N ALA A 21 2.89 -9.19 0.26
CA ALA A 21 3.68 -8.19 0.96
C ALA A 21 4.33 -8.78 2.22
N LEU A 22 3.54 -9.47 3.06
CA LEU A 22 4.03 -10.11 4.28
C LEU A 22 5.08 -11.19 3.99
N ARG A 23 4.93 -11.96 2.91
CA ARG A 23 5.96 -12.92 2.47
C ARG A 23 7.23 -12.23 1.96
N LEU A 24 7.11 -11.10 1.26
CA LEU A 24 8.25 -10.34 0.74
C LEU A 24 9.15 -9.76 1.83
N VAL A 25 8.63 -9.53 3.04
CA VAL A 25 9.39 -8.91 4.15
C VAL A 25 9.58 -9.83 5.37
N GLY A 26 8.91 -10.98 5.39
CA GLY A 26 8.79 -11.85 6.56
C GLY A 26 10.09 -12.52 7.02
N ASP A 27 11.07 -12.68 6.13
CA ASP A 27 12.38 -13.28 6.39
C ASP A 27 13.53 -12.26 6.44
N LEU A 28 13.26 -10.97 6.21
CA LEU A 28 14.29 -9.94 6.20
C LEU A 28 14.82 -9.66 7.61
N THR A 29 16.12 -9.37 7.71
CA THR A 29 16.72 -8.80 8.92
C THR A 29 16.42 -7.31 9.02
N HIS A 30 16.62 -6.72 10.21
CA HIS A 30 16.45 -5.27 10.39
C HIS A 30 17.36 -4.47 9.44
N ALA A 31 18.64 -4.86 9.31
CA ALA A 31 19.59 -4.19 8.42
C ALA A 31 19.18 -4.28 6.92
N GLN A 32 18.49 -5.36 6.52
CA GLN A 32 18.00 -5.49 5.15
C GLN A 32 16.81 -4.57 4.84
N MET A 33 16.11 -4.02 5.83
CA MET A 33 14.94 -3.18 5.58
C MET A 33 15.25 -1.86 4.88
N THR A 34 16.49 -1.35 4.99
CA THR A 34 16.98 -0.13 4.32
C THR A 34 18.16 -0.36 3.38
N ALA A 35 18.55 -1.62 3.18
CA ALA A 35 19.71 -1.95 2.35
C ALA A 35 19.45 -1.63 0.87
N GLN A 36 20.50 -1.17 0.18
CA GLN A 36 20.50 -0.92 -1.26
C GLN A 36 21.34 -1.97 -1.99
N PRO A 37 20.84 -2.57 -3.08
CA PRO A 37 21.55 -3.61 -3.81
C PRO A 37 22.68 -3.06 -4.70
N VAL A 38 22.61 -1.79 -5.08
CA VAL A 38 23.57 -1.14 -6.00
C VAL A 38 24.14 0.10 -5.32
N PRO A 39 25.47 0.20 -5.11
CA PRO A 39 26.10 1.39 -4.56
C PRO A 39 25.76 2.66 -5.36
N GLY A 40 25.37 3.72 -4.65
CA GLY A 40 25.04 5.01 -5.27
C GLY A 40 23.67 5.08 -5.95
N VAL A 41 22.88 4.00 -5.96
CA VAL A 41 21.51 3.98 -6.49
C VAL A 41 20.54 3.77 -5.35
N THR A 42 19.56 4.67 -5.23
CA THR A 42 18.49 4.54 -4.24
C THR A 42 17.25 3.92 -4.89
N MET A 43 16.96 2.68 -4.54
CA MET A 43 15.69 2.01 -4.84
C MET A 43 14.72 2.17 -3.68
N ASN A 44 13.43 1.97 -3.95
CA ASN A 44 12.40 1.83 -2.90
C ASN A 44 12.65 0.53 -2.12
N HIS A 45 13.37 0.64 -1.01
CA HIS A 45 13.69 -0.47 -0.12
C HIS A 45 12.48 -0.85 0.78
N PRO A 46 12.50 -2.01 1.47
CA PRO A 46 11.35 -2.54 2.20
C PRO A 46 10.74 -1.58 3.24
N ALA A 47 11.56 -0.90 4.05
CA ALA A 47 11.07 0.03 5.06
C ALA A 47 10.31 1.21 4.45
N TRP A 48 10.82 1.80 3.37
CA TRP A 48 10.10 2.88 2.70
C TRP A 48 8.82 2.37 2.03
N VAL A 49 8.86 1.19 1.38
CA VAL A 49 7.67 0.62 0.73
C VAL A 49 6.55 0.37 1.76
N LEU A 50 6.83 -0.29 2.89
CA LEU A 50 5.81 -0.50 3.91
C LEU A 50 5.32 0.83 4.51
N SER A 51 6.24 1.76 4.82
CA SER A 51 5.86 3.06 5.35
C SER A 51 4.98 3.84 4.37
N HIS A 52 5.29 3.77 3.07
CA HIS A 52 4.49 4.39 2.01
C HIS A 52 3.10 3.77 1.94
N LEU A 53 2.99 2.44 1.87
CA LEU A 53 1.70 1.75 1.78
C LEU A 53 0.84 1.95 3.05
N ASN A 54 1.47 2.05 4.22
CA ASN A 54 0.79 2.36 5.49
C ASN A 54 0.12 3.74 5.48
N VAL A 55 0.56 4.68 4.63
CA VAL A 55 -0.15 5.97 4.44
C VAL A 55 -1.46 5.79 3.68
N TYR A 56 -1.48 4.89 2.69
CA TYR A 56 -2.60 4.78 1.75
C TYR A 56 -3.68 3.79 2.18
N ALA A 57 -3.36 2.76 2.97
CA ALA A 57 -4.37 1.84 3.50
C ALA A 57 -5.45 2.54 4.36
N PRO A 58 -5.12 3.46 5.29
CA PRO A 58 -6.12 4.28 5.99
C PRO A 58 -6.96 5.15 5.07
N ILE A 59 -6.39 5.65 3.97
CA ILE A 59 -7.12 6.47 2.99
C ILE A 59 -8.10 5.61 2.20
N ALA A 60 -7.70 4.41 1.77
CA ALA A 60 -8.60 3.46 1.13
C ALA A 60 -9.77 3.11 2.07
N ARG A 61 -9.51 2.92 3.37
CA ARG A 61 -10.55 2.77 4.38
C ARG A 61 -11.46 4.01 4.46
N ALA A 62 -10.90 5.20 4.56
CA ALA A 62 -11.66 6.44 4.67
C ALA A 62 -12.58 6.67 3.46
N LEU A 63 -12.11 6.34 2.26
CA LEU A 63 -12.91 6.33 1.03
C LEU A 63 -14.10 5.37 1.12
N CYS A 64 -13.91 4.16 1.64
CA CYS A 64 -15.00 3.20 1.86
C CYS A 64 -16.02 3.70 2.88
N GLU A 65 -15.56 4.39 3.92
CA GLU A 65 -16.38 4.86 5.06
C GLU A 65 -16.96 6.27 4.83
N ALA A 66 -16.71 6.88 3.66
CA ALA A 66 -17.01 8.28 3.37
C ALA A 66 -16.49 9.26 4.45
N ALA A 67 -15.36 8.92 5.06
CA ALA A 67 -14.72 9.69 6.12
C ALA A 67 -13.73 10.72 5.54
N PRO A 68 -13.51 11.86 6.23
CA PRO A 68 -12.50 12.82 5.81
C PRO A 68 -11.08 12.25 5.97
N PHE A 69 -10.17 12.69 5.11
CA PHE A 69 -8.74 12.39 5.19
C PHE A 69 -7.92 13.55 4.62
N ASP A 70 -6.68 13.68 5.06
CA ASP A 70 -5.74 14.67 4.54
C ASP A 70 -5.11 14.19 3.22
N ASP A 71 -4.79 15.14 2.32
CA ASP A 71 -4.08 14.80 1.09
C ASP A 71 -2.68 14.22 1.42
N PRO A 72 -2.38 12.96 1.04
CA PRO A 72 -1.12 12.32 1.41
C PRO A 72 0.08 12.83 0.62
N ALA A 73 -0.09 13.78 -0.31
CA ALA A 73 0.96 14.19 -1.23
C ALA A 73 2.25 14.63 -0.53
N ASP A 74 2.11 15.41 0.55
CA ASP A 74 3.20 16.00 1.32
C ASP A 74 3.50 15.26 2.63
N HIS A 75 2.89 14.08 2.84
CA HIS A 75 3.24 13.20 3.95
C HIS A 75 4.73 12.79 3.86
N PRO A 76 5.45 12.55 4.98
CA PRO A 76 6.86 12.10 4.96
C PRO A 76 7.11 10.83 4.14
N PHE A 77 6.07 10.01 3.95
CA PHE A 77 6.06 8.82 3.08
C PHE A 77 5.03 8.93 1.95
N GLY A 78 4.63 10.15 1.58
CA GLY A 78 3.72 10.43 0.48
C GLY A 78 4.37 10.31 -0.89
N VAL A 79 3.61 10.61 -1.95
CA VAL A 79 4.12 10.53 -3.34
C VAL A 79 5.29 11.47 -3.64
N LYS A 80 5.42 12.58 -2.90
CA LYS A 80 6.55 13.52 -3.03
C LYS A 80 7.73 13.18 -2.12
N SER A 81 7.63 12.12 -1.32
CA SER A 81 8.69 11.73 -0.40
C SER A 81 9.94 11.27 -1.13
N THR A 82 11.08 11.37 -0.45
CA THR A 82 12.36 10.82 -0.90
C THR A 82 12.74 9.65 -0.01
N VAL A 83 13.25 8.58 -0.59
CA VAL A 83 13.75 7.42 0.14
C VAL A 83 15.03 7.82 0.89
N VAL A 84 15.09 7.48 2.19
CA VAL A 84 16.25 7.75 3.06
C VAL A 84 16.88 6.41 3.43
N ASN A 85 18.18 6.21 3.21
CA ASN A 85 18.82 4.93 3.53
C ASN A 85 19.27 4.80 5.00
N ASP A 86 18.76 5.66 5.88
CA ASP A 86 19.05 5.64 7.32
C ASP A 86 18.00 4.77 8.04
N PRO A 87 18.38 3.65 8.69
CA PRO A 87 17.47 2.87 9.52
C PRO A 87 16.72 3.70 10.58
N GLY A 88 17.34 4.76 11.11
CA GLY A 88 16.73 5.63 12.12
C GLY A 88 15.55 6.48 11.61
N ALA A 89 15.38 6.58 10.28
CA ALA A 89 14.27 7.30 9.67
C ALA A 89 12.96 6.49 9.63
N TYR A 90 12.99 5.21 10.04
CA TYR A 90 11.85 4.30 9.96
C TYR A 90 11.55 3.64 11.30
N PRO A 91 10.30 3.23 11.55
CA PRO A 91 9.99 2.36 12.67
C PRO A 91 10.72 1.01 12.55
N ASP A 92 10.86 0.30 13.68
CA ASP A 92 11.43 -1.05 13.66
C ASP A 92 10.66 -1.98 12.71
N ARG A 93 11.39 -2.92 12.10
CA ARG A 93 10.86 -3.93 11.19
C ARG A 93 9.57 -4.58 11.71
N ARG A 94 9.53 -5.01 12.98
CA ARG A 94 8.36 -5.71 13.53
C ARG A 94 7.16 -4.77 13.62
N ALA A 95 7.41 -3.51 14.02
CA ALA A 95 6.38 -2.50 14.10
C ALA A 95 5.81 -2.17 12.71
N LEU A 96 6.66 -2.01 11.69
CA LEU A 96 6.22 -1.76 10.31
C LEU A 96 5.35 -2.88 9.75
N ILE A 97 5.77 -4.14 9.94
CA ILE A 97 5.03 -5.31 9.45
C ILE A 97 3.68 -5.44 10.16
N GLU A 98 3.66 -5.24 11.47
CA GLU A 98 2.42 -5.33 12.25
C GLU A 98 1.47 -4.18 11.91
N GLU A 99 1.97 -2.95 11.77
CA GLU A 99 1.17 -1.81 11.34
C GLU A 99 0.58 -2.05 9.95
N TYR A 100 1.38 -2.52 9.00
CA TYR A 100 0.89 -2.88 7.67
C TYR A 100 -0.25 -3.89 7.75
N ARG A 101 -0.08 -4.96 8.53
CA ARG A 101 -1.12 -5.99 8.71
C ARG A 101 -2.41 -5.40 9.26
N VAL A 102 -2.33 -4.61 10.34
CA VAL A 102 -3.49 -3.99 11.00
C VAL A 102 -4.22 -3.04 10.05
N LEU A 103 -3.50 -2.17 9.34
CA LEU A 103 -4.08 -1.20 8.43
C LEU A 103 -4.70 -1.88 7.20
N HIS A 104 -4.03 -2.90 6.67
CA HIS A 104 -4.50 -3.67 5.52
C HIS A 104 -5.79 -4.46 5.86
N ASP A 105 -5.85 -5.09 7.04
CA ASP A 105 -7.04 -5.79 7.54
C ASP A 105 -8.20 -4.81 7.76
N ALA A 106 -7.93 -3.61 8.29
CA ALA A 106 -8.95 -2.58 8.49
C ALA A 106 -9.54 -2.07 7.17
N ALA A 107 -8.70 -1.81 6.16
CA ALA A 107 -9.14 -1.42 4.83
C ALA A 107 -9.94 -2.53 4.13
N GLN A 108 -9.53 -3.80 4.30
CA GLN A 108 -10.28 -4.94 3.81
C GLN A 108 -11.68 -4.99 4.42
N ALA A 109 -11.78 -4.90 5.75
CA ALA A 109 -13.05 -4.96 6.44
C ALA A 109 -13.98 -3.81 6.03
N ALA A 110 -13.44 -2.62 5.78
CA ALA A 110 -14.21 -1.49 5.27
C ALA A 110 -14.77 -1.79 3.87
N LEU A 111 -13.93 -2.27 2.95
CA LEU A 111 -14.33 -2.61 1.58
C LEU A 111 -15.40 -3.73 1.52
N GLU A 112 -15.35 -4.70 2.43
CA GLU A 112 -16.37 -5.76 2.56
C GLU A 112 -17.79 -5.22 2.83
N ARG A 113 -17.89 -4.02 3.42
CA ARG A 113 -19.15 -3.35 3.75
C ARG A 113 -19.57 -2.29 2.74
N THR A 114 -18.72 -1.97 1.76
CA THR A 114 -18.98 -0.91 0.77
C THR A 114 -20.04 -1.36 -0.25
N ASP A 115 -21.04 -0.52 -0.47
CA ASP A 115 -22.09 -0.73 -1.47
C ASP A 115 -21.83 0.02 -2.79
N GLU A 116 -22.66 -0.22 -3.80
CA GLU A 116 -22.51 0.41 -5.12
C GLU A 116 -22.67 1.93 -5.08
N ALA A 117 -23.51 2.45 -4.19
CA ALA A 117 -23.72 3.89 -4.05
C ALA A 117 -22.47 4.59 -3.52
N ALA A 118 -21.81 4.01 -2.52
CA ALA A 118 -20.54 4.49 -1.99
C ALA A 118 -19.42 4.44 -3.04
N LEU A 119 -19.35 3.37 -3.85
CA LEU A 119 -18.37 3.27 -4.93
C LEU A 119 -18.63 4.30 -6.05
N ALA A 120 -19.89 4.60 -6.36
CA ALA A 120 -20.27 5.57 -7.39
C ALA A 120 -20.14 7.03 -6.93
N ALA A 121 -19.92 7.28 -5.63
CA ALA A 121 -19.76 8.63 -5.11
C ALA A 121 -18.56 9.34 -5.74
N THR A 122 -18.67 10.66 -5.89
CA THR A 122 -17.57 11.50 -6.40
C THR A 122 -16.35 11.37 -5.48
N ASN A 123 -15.18 11.17 -6.08
CA ASN A 123 -13.92 11.11 -5.34
C ASN A 123 -13.73 12.41 -4.52
N PRO A 124 -13.58 12.35 -3.19
CA PRO A 124 -13.57 13.55 -2.35
C PRO A 124 -12.35 14.43 -2.60
N LEU A 125 -11.21 13.87 -3.04
CA LEU A 125 -9.99 14.65 -3.27
C LEU A 125 -9.94 15.22 -4.69
N ALA A 126 -10.06 16.55 -4.81
CA ALA A 126 -10.19 17.24 -6.10
C ALA A 126 -9.07 16.91 -7.11
N ARG A 127 -7.80 16.84 -6.67
CA ARG A 127 -6.67 16.54 -7.58
C ARG A 127 -6.72 15.14 -8.19
N TRP A 128 -7.50 14.23 -7.61
CA TRP A 128 -7.64 12.87 -8.11
C TRP A 128 -8.77 12.70 -9.11
N ARG A 129 -9.78 13.60 -9.09
CA ARG A 129 -11.03 13.45 -9.84
C ARG A 129 -10.85 13.40 -11.35
N GLU A 130 -9.83 14.08 -11.87
CA GLU A 130 -9.58 14.11 -13.32
C GLU A 130 -9.31 12.70 -13.87
N MET A 131 -8.50 11.90 -13.17
CA MET A 131 -8.19 10.52 -13.57
C MET A 131 -9.07 9.46 -12.90
N HIS A 132 -9.65 9.78 -11.74
CA HIS A 132 -10.44 8.85 -10.93
C HIS A 132 -11.71 9.57 -10.44
N PRO A 133 -12.73 9.74 -11.29
CA PRO A 133 -13.92 10.51 -10.97
C PRO A 133 -14.68 10.00 -9.75
N THR A 134 -14.71 8.68 -9.54
CA THR A 134 -15.46 8.03 -8.46
C THR A 134 -14.56 7.47 -7.36
N VAL A 135 -15.16 7.18 -6.20
CA VAL A 135 -14.51 6.43 -5.11
C VAL A 135 -14.06 5.05 -5.57
N GLY A 136 -14.89 4.35 -6.36
CA GLY A 136 -14.56 3.05 -6.92
C GLY A 136 -13.32 3.07 -7.81
N ASP A 137 -13.20 4.08 -8.68
CA ASP A 137 -12.01 4.27 -9.52
C ASP A 137 -10.73 4.41 -8.67
N MET A 138 -10.81 5.19 -7.58
CA MET A 138 -9.69 5.39 -6.69
C MET A 138 -9.35 4.14 -5.88
N LEU A 139 -10.35 3.38 -5.42
CA LEU A 139 -10.11 2.14 -4.68
C LEU A 139 -9.44 1.09 -5.57
N VAL A 140 -9.80 0.99 -6.86
CA VAL A 140 -9.06 0.15 -7.81
C VAL A 140 -7.60 0.62 -7.93
N THR A 141 -7.39 1.94 -8.03
CA THR A 141 -6.03 2.48 -8.11
C THR A 141 -5.21 2.21 -6.87
N LEU A 142 -5.71 2.50 -5.66
CA LEU A 142 -4.97 2.31 -4.41
C LEU A 142 -4.79 0.84 -4.06
N MET A 143 -5.88 0.07 -4.03
CA MET A 143 -5.88 -1.29 -3.48
C MET A 143 -5.44 -2.36 -4.49
N VAL A 144 -5.38 -2.03 -5.79
CA VAL A 144 -4.95 -2.97 -6.82
C VAL A 144 -3.69 -2.46 -7.50
N LYS A 145 -3.78 -1.37 -8.26
CA LYS A 145 -2.67 -0.94 -9.13
C LYS A 145 -1.46 -0.47 -8.32
N HIS A 146 -1.67 0.45 -7.38
CA HIS A 146 -0.63 1.11 -6.58
C HIS A 146 0.08 0.11 -5.68
N GLU A 147 -0.69 -0.64 -4.88
CA GLU A 147 -0.20 -1.74 -4.04
C GLU A 147 0.66 -2.72 -4.86
N SER A 148 0.10 -3.32 -5.92
CA SER A 148 0.82 -4.32 -6.75
C SER A 148 2.11 -3.76 -7.38
N THR A 149 2.12 -2.47 -7.73
CA THR A 149 3.30 -1.81 -8.30
C THR A 149 4.43 -1.78 -7.28
N HIS A 150 4.15 -1.40 -6.03
CA HIS A 150 5.14 -1.36 -4.96
C HIS A 150 5.60 -2.75 -4.55
N LEU A 151 4.70 -3.74 -4.53
CA LEU A 151 5.10 -5.14 -4.31
C LEU A 151 5.99 -5.67 -5.44
N GLY A 152 5.77 -5.24 -6.68
CA GLY A 152 6.66 -5.49 -7.81
C GLY A 152 8.06 -4.89 -7.62
N GLN A 153 8.14 -3.64 -7.15
CA GLN A 153 9.41 -2.99 -6.81
C GLN A 153 10.15 -3.75 -5.71
N LEU A 154 9.45 -4.15 -4.65
CA LEU A 154 10.01 -4.90 -3.53
C LEU A 154 10.49 -6.30 -3.96
N SER A 155 9.73 -6.96 -4.84
CA SER A 155 10.10 -8.23 -5.47
C SER A 155 11.38 -8.10 -6.31
N ALA A 156 11.51 -7.00 -7.07
CA ALA A 156 12.73 -6.71 -7.83
C ALA A 156 13.92 -6.40 -6.92
N TRP A 157 13.71 -5.60 -5.87
CA TRP A 157 14.71 -5.31 -4.84
C TRP A 157 15.24 -6.59 -4.19
N ARG A 158 14.36 -7.53 -3.81
CA ARG A 158 14.77 -8.82 -3.23
C ARG A 158 15.74 -9.58 -4.12
N ARG A 159 15.42 -9.70 -5.41
CA ARG A 159 16.28 -10.37 -6.40
C ARG A 159 17.62 -9.65 -6.57
N ALA A 160 17.61 -8.32 -6.59
CA ALA A 160 18.82 -7.52 -6.68
C ALA A 160 19.72 -7.66 -5.43
N MET A 161 19.13 -7.89 -4.26
CA MET A 161 19.84 -8.22 -3.02
C MET A 161 20.38 -9.67 -2.96
N GLY A 162 20.16 -10.48 -4.01
CA GLY A 162 20.53 -11.90 -4.02
C GLY A 162 19.62 -12.80 -3.17
N LEU A 163 18.46 -12.31 -2.75
CA LEU A 163 17.48 -13.08 -1.97
C LEU A 163 16.59 -13.92 -2.89
N PRO A 164 16.11 -15.09 -2.43
CA PRO A 164 15.20 -15.91 -3.22
C PRO A 164 13.87 -15.19 -3.46
N PRO A 165 13.18 -15.51 -4.58
CA PRO A 165 11.82 -15.05 -4.82
C PRO A 165 10.87 -15.66 -3.78
N VAL A 166 9.75 -14.98 -3.57
CA VAL A 166 8.63 -15.51 -2.78
C VAL A 166 7.42 -15.69 -3.68
N GLN A 167 6.55 -16.64 -3.34
CA GLN A 167 5.33 -16.92 -4.10
C GLN A 167 4.38 -15.71 -4.08
N VAL A 168 3.81 -15.38 -5.24
CA VAL A 168 2.76 -14.34 -5.41
C VAL A 168 1.41 -14.87 -4.94
#